data_AF-D6AEV0-F1
#
_entry.id   AF-D6AEV0-F1
#
_cell.length_a   1.000
_cell.length_b   1.000
_cell.length_c   1.000
_cell.angle_alpha   90.00
_cell.angle_beta   90.00
_cell.angle_gamma   90.00
#
_symmetry.space_group_name_H-M   'P 1'
#
loop_
_entity.id
_entity.type
_entity.pdbx_description
1 polymer ?
#
loop_
_entity_poly.entity_id
_entity_poly.type
_entity_poly.pdbx_seq_one_letter_code
_entity_poly.pdbx_strand_id
1 'polypeptide(L)'
;MTGLAALTTAPEGVVLAAEDLSMFGTDPWWLVAVKAVFCFAFLMLIVLFSIVWERKVVAWMQLRIGPNRHGPWGLLQSLADGVKLMLKEDVVVKGSDKAVYILAPILAAIPAFMAIAVIPFGPAGNEISIFGTRTTMQLTDLPIAALYILAVGSVGVYGFVLGGWSSGSTYPLLGGIRSCAQMISYEIAMGAAFASVFLYSGSMSTSTIVEAQADRWYIILLPVSFLIYMVTMVGEASRAPFDMPESEGDLVGGFNTEYSSIKFAMFMLAEYIHMVTVSMIAVTLFLGGWRAPFPVSAFWEGANHGWWPMLWFFLKLQALIFFFIWLRGTLPRVRYDQLMKLGWKVLIPVSVVWLMLVATVRALRNEGYDFSRIVLYVGGTLVAILLILRVVDMYRDRRARAAALEAQAEPEPAFDPMAGGYPVPPLPGQTLPPVPRRRPRRERELVVSGGPDTQSDGNASDGKEAGGV
;
A
#
# COMPACT_ATOMS: atom_id res chain seq x y z
N MET A 1 -17.16 -30.93 -50.71
CA MET A 1 -17.63 -32.30 -50.38
C MET A 1 -16.47 -32.95 -49.66
N THR A 2 -16.41 -33.16 -48.36
CA THR A 2 -17.37 -33.46 -47.27
C THR A 2 -16.99 -32.60 -46.05
N GLY A 3 -17.85 -32.04 -45.21
CA GLY A 3 -19.21 -32.41 -44.85
C GLY A 3 -19.24 -32.64 -43.33
N LEU A 4 -19.73 -31.64 -42.59
CA LEU A 4 -20.29 -31.66 -41.22
C LEU A 4 -20.25 -33.01 -40.46
N ALA A 5 -19.62 -33.04 -39.29
CA ALA A 5 -20.10 -33.78 -38.10
C ALA A 5 -19.20 -33.54 -36.87
N ALA A 6 -19.61 -32.63 -35.98
CA ALA A 6 -19.41 -32.71 -34.52
C ALA A 6 -20.09 -31.52 -33.82
N LEU A 7 -21.41 -31.36 -34.03
CA LEU A 7 -22.27 -30.67 -33.09
C LEU A 7 -22.68 -31.69 -32.04
N THR A 8 -21.86 -31.86 -31.00
CA THR A 8 -22.27 -32.56 -29.78
C THR A 8 -22.51 -31.53 -28.70
N THR A 9 -23.79 -31.40 -28.39
CA THR A 9 -24.41 -30.66 -27.30
C THR A 9 -23.73 -30.96 -25.95
N ALA A 10 -23.13 -29.94 -25.35
CA ALA A 10 -22.77 -29.90 -23.94
C ALA A 10 -23.54 -28.73 -23.29
N PRO A 11 -24.05 -28.89 -22.05
CA PRO A 11 -24.85 -27.86 -21.40
C PRO A 11 -24.00 -26.62 -21.15
N GLU A 12 -24.65 -25.44 -21.16
CA GLU A 12 -24.06 -24.13 -20.86
C GLU A 12 -23.39 -24.13 -19.47
N GLY A 13 -22.16 -24.58 -19.44
CA GLY A 13 -21.24 -24.50 -18.31
C GLY A 13 -20.07 -23.63 -18.75
N VAL A 14 -19.72 -22.66 -17.91
CA VAL A 14 -18.61 -21.72 -18.11
C VAL A 14 -17.35 -22.50 -18.55
N VAL A 15 -17.06 -22.44 -19.85
CA VAL A 15 -15.77 -22.88 -20.36
C VAL A 15 -14.79 -21.80 -19.93
N LEU A 16 -14.11 -22.02 -18.79
CA LEU A 16 -12.83 -21.38 -18.55
C LEU A 16 -11.98 -21.72 -19.77
N ALA A 17 -11.65 -20.72 -20.58
CA ALA A 17 -10.85 -20.92 -21.78
C ALA A 17 -9.63 -21.78 -21.41
N ALA A 18 -9.49 -22.94 -22.02
CA ALA A 18 -8.28 -23.72 -21.88
C ALA A 18 -7.14 -22.84 -22.44
N GLU A 19 -6.33 -22.29 -21.55
CA GLU A 19 -5.22 -21.43 -21.93
C GLU A 19 -4.21 -22.25 -22.73
N ASP A 20 -4.07 -21.96 -24.03
CA ASP A 20 -3.07 -22.60 -24.87
C ASP A 20 -1.70 -21.93 -24.64
N LEU A 21 -1.06 -22.27 -23.53
CA LEU A 21 0.30 -21.83 -23.18
C LEU A 21 1.38 -22.78 -23.73
N SER A 22 1.05 -23.64 -24.68
CA SER A 22 1.94 -24.68 -25.23
C SER A 22 3.22 -24.13 -25.87
N MET A 23 3.22 -22.85 -26.25
CA MET A 23 4.36 -22.14 -26.79
C MET A 23 5.43 -21.75 -25.74
N PHE A 24 5.07 -21.73 -24.46
CA PHE A 24 6.00 -21.39 -23.37
C PHE A 24 6.69 -22.65 -22.83
N GLY A 25 8.00 -22.57 -22.60
CA GLY A 25 8.80 -23.68 -22.05
C GLY A 25 9.35 -24.68 -23.07
N THR A 26 9.10 -24.48 -24.36
CA THR A 26 9.70 -25.27 -25.47
C THR A 26 10.99 -24.65 -26.02
N ASP A 27 11.39 -23.48 -25.51
CA ASP A 27 12.61 -22.78 -25.89
C ASP A 27 13.88 -23.57 -25.50
N PRO A 28 14.92 -23.60 -26.36
CA PRO A 28 16.21 -24.15 -25.98
C PRO A 28 16.80 -23.47 -24.74
N TRP A 29 17.44 -24.25 -23.85
CA TRP A 29 17.99 -23.74 -22.59
C TRP A 29 18.95 -22.54 -22.75
N TRP A 30 19.73 -22.50 -23.84
CA TRP A 30 20.65 -21.39 -24.13
C TRP A 30 19.90 -20.09 -24.46
N LEU A 31 18.75 -20.20 -25.12
CA LEU A 31 17.92 -19.06 -25.45
C LEU A 31 17.22 -18.51 -24.20
N VAL A 32 16.78 -19.40 -23.31
CA VAL A 32 16.26 -19.02 -21.98
C VAL A 32 17.32 -18.28 -21.17
N ALA A 33 18.57 -18.76 -21.16
CA ALA A 33 19.67 -18.09 -20.47
C ALA A 33 19.96 -16.69 -21.07
N VAL A 34 20.01 -16.56 -22.39
CA VAL A 34 20.20 -15.26 -23.06
C VAL A 34 19.05 -14.30 -22.74
N LYS A 35 17.79 -14.77 -22.77
CA LYS A 35 16.62 -13.97 -22.38
C LYS A 35 16.70 -13.54 -20.92
N ALA A 36 17.08 -14.42 -20.01
CA ALA A 36 17.22 -14.10 -18.59
C ALA A 36 18.28 -13.03 -18.34
N VAL A 37 19.45 -13.15 -18.98
CA VAL A 37 20.52 -12.13 -18.92
C VAL A 37 20.05 -10.80 -19.52
N PHE A 38 19.32 -10.84 -20.64
CA PHE A 38 18.74 -9.65 -21.25
C PHE A 38 17.72 -8.97 -20.33
N CYS A 39 16.78 -9.71 -19.73
CA CYS A 39 15.82 -9.19 -18.77
C CYS A 39 16.51 -8.57 -17.55
N PHE A 40 17.54 -9.23 -17.01
CA PHE A 40 18.35 -8.71 -15.91
C PHE A 40 19.04 -7.39 -16.30
N ALA A 41 19.72 -7.36 -17.45
CA ALA A 41 20.41 -6.16 -17.93
C ALA A 41 19.44 -5.02 -18.23
N PHE A 42 18.29 -5.32 -18.84
CA PHE A 42 17.23 -4.36 -19.12
C PHE A 42 16.68 -3.72 -17.84
N LEU A 43 16.39 -4.53 -16.82
CA LEU A 43 15.91 -4.05 -15.52
C LEU A 43 16.96 -3.17 -14.84
N MET A 44 18.23 -3.59 -14.85
CA MET A 44 19.34 -2.81 -14.30
C MET A 44 19.49 -1.46 -14.99
N LEU A 45 19.39 -1.42 -16.33
CA LEU A 45 19.46 -0.18 -17.09
C LEU A 45 18.29 0.76 -16.77
N ILE A 46 17.07 0.24 -16.67
CA ILE A 46 15.89 1.03 -16.28
C ILE A 46 16.07 1.60 -14.89
N VAL A 47 16.56 0.82 -13.93
CA VAL A 47 16.77 1.29 -12.56
C VAL A 47 17.83 2.39 -12.51
N LEU A 48 18.99 2.18 -13.14
CA LEU A 48 20.06 3.18 -13.19
C LEU A 48 19.56 4.49 -13.84
N PHE A 49 18.79 4.38 -14.92
CA PHE A 49 18.15 5.50 -15.58
C PHE A 49 17.13 6.19 -14.66
N SER A 50 16.25 5.42 -14.00
CA SER A 50 15.21 5.91 -13.10
C SER A 50 15.80 6.72 -11.94
N ILE A 51 16.94 6.31 -11.39
CA ILE A 51 17.62 7.04 -10.31
C ILE A 51 18.11 8.42 -10.79
N VAL A 52 18.76 8.50 -11.96
CA VAL A 52 19.19 9.81 -12.52
C VAL A 52 17.97 10.66 -12.87
N TRP A 53 16.96 10.03 -13.47
CA TRP A 53 15.73 10.69 -13.89
C TRP A 53 14.98 11.29 -12.69
N GLU A 54 14.84 10.55 -11.60
CA GLU A 54 14.26 11.04 -10.34
C GLU A 54 15.00 12.27 -9.82
N ARG A 55 16.34 12.22 -9.75
CA ARG A 55 17.15 13.36 -9.31
C ARG A 55 16.94 14.60 -10.16
N LYS A 56 16.75 14.43 -11.48
CA LYS A 56 16.52 15.55 -12.41
C LYS A 56 15.11 16.13 -12.27
N VAL A 57 14.09 15.29 -12.28
CA VAL A 57 12.70 15.75 -12.23
C VAL A 57 12.42 16.45 -10.89
N VAL A 58 12.87 15.89 -9.76
CA VAL A 58 12.73 16.54 -8.45
C VAL A 58 13.48 17.87 -8.41
N ALA A 59 14.69 17.93 -8.99
CA ALA A 59 15.44 19.18 -9.10
C ALA A 59 14.67 20.24 -9.90
N TRP A 60 14.12 19.86 -11.06
CA TRP A 60 13.33 20.77 -11.90
C TRP A 60 12.06 21.25 -11.22
N MET A 61 11.35 20.38 -10.50
CA MET A 61 10.19 20.77 -9.69
C MET A 61 10.55 21.79 -8.59
N GLN A 62 11.77 21.71 -8.06
CA GLN A 62 12.30 22.59 -7.03
C GLN A 62 13.03 23.83 -7.61
N LEU A 63 12.92 24.08 -8.92
CA LEU A 63 13.62 25.17 -9.61
C LEU A 63 15.15 25.15 -9.42
N ARG A 64 15.75 23.96 -9.24
CA ARG A 64 17.20 23.75 -9.20
C ARG A 64 17.66 22.86 -10.35
N ILE A 65 18.94 22.95 -10.69
CA ILE A 65 19.53 22.16 -11.78
C ILE A 65 19.87 20.76 -11.24
N GLY A 66 19.41 19.72 -11.92
CA GLY A 66 19.76 18.33 -11.61
C GLY A 66 21.21 17.96 -12.00
N PRO A 67 21.61 16.68 -11.85
CA PRO A 67 22.96 16.22 -12.20
C PRO A 67 23.32 16.54 -13.67
N ASN A 68 24.43 17.27 -13.88
CA ASN A 68 24.91 17.70 -15.21
C ASN A 68 26.43 17.54 -15.41
N ARG A 69 27.11 16.73 -14.60
CA ARG A 69 28.59 16.62 -14.61
C ARG A 69 29.11 15.30 -15.16
N HIS A 70 28.66 14.17 -14.62
CA HIS A 70 29.20 12.86 -15.00
C HIS A 70 28.47 12.27 -16.21
N GLY A 71 29.09 12.41 -17.40
CA GLY A 71 28.56 11.96 -18.69
C GLY A 71 27.63 12.96 -19.37
N PRO A 72 27.15 12.67 -20.59
CA PRO A 72 26.20 13.53 -21.29
C PRO A 72 24.92 13.67 -20.45
N TRP A 73 24.58 14.92 -20.10
CA TRP A 73 23.50 15.26 -19.19
C TRP A 73 23.52 14.52 -17.83
N GLY A 74 24.69 14.09 -17.32
CA GLY A 74 24.75 13.41 -16.02
C GLY A 74 24.23 11.96 -15.99
N LEU A 75 24.01 11.32 -17.16
CA LEU A 75 23.48 9.95 -17.24
C LEU A 75 24.39 8.90 -16.56
N LEU A 76 25.71 9.16 -16.48
CA LEU A 76 26.66 8.22 -15.89
C LEU A 76 26.74 8.34 -14.36
N GLN A 77 25.98 9.24 -13.73
CA GLN A 77 26.02 9.44 -12.28
C GLN A 77 25.66 8.18 -11.49
N SER A 78 24.55 7.50 -11.84
CA SER A 78 24.12 6.29 -11.12
C SER A 78 25.15 5.17 -11.22
N LEU A 79 25.86 5.08 -12.36
CA LEU A 79 26.94 4.10 -12.54
C LEU A 79 28.12 4.42 -11.61
N ALA A 80 28.53 5.69 -11.52
CA ALA A 80 29.57 6.12 -10.60
C ALA A 80 29.19 5.88 -9.13
N ASP A 81 27.92 6.10 -8.76
CA ASP A 81 27.42 5.82 -7.42
C ASP A 81 27.45 4.30 -7.12
N GLY A 82 27.13 3.45 -8.09
CA GLY A 82 27.25 1.99 -7.97
C GLY A 82 28.69 1.52 -7.75
N VAL A 83 29.64 2.02 -8.55
CA VAL A 83 31.08 1.72 -8.39
C VAL A 83 31.58 2.20 -7.03
N LYS A 84 31.18 3.39 -6.60
CA LYS A 84 31.50 3.91 -5.27
C LYS A 84 31.02 2.96 -4.16
N LEU A 85 29.79 2.46 -4.25
CA LEU A 85 29.25 1.55 -3.24
C LEU A 85 30.00 0.21 -3.22
N MET A 86 30.47 -0.31 -4.36
CA MET A 86 31.28 -1.53 -4.41
C MET A 86 32.69 -1.36 -3.82
N LEU A 87 33.29 -0.18 -3.99
CA LEU A 87 34.62 0.12 -3.45
C LEU A 87 34.58 0.58 -1.99
N LYS A 88 33.40 0.89 -1.47
CA LYS A 88 33.23 1.34 -0.10
C LYS A 88 33.46 0.19 0.88
N GLU A 89 34.05 0.50 2.03
CA GLU A 89 34.30 -0.46 3.10
C GLU A 89 32.99 -1.11 3.59
N ASP A 90 32.95 -2.43 3.56
CA ASP A 90 31.84 -3.22 4.05
C ASP A 90 32.04 -3.54 5.54
N VAL A 91 31.23 -2.90 6.40
CA VAL A 91 31.31 -3.06 7.85
C VAL A 91 30.24 -4.05 8.32
N VAL A 92 30.65 -5.01 9.14
CA VAL A 92 29.75 -5.95 9.83
C VAL A 92 29.70 -5.60 11.30
N VAL A 93 28.51 -5.29 11.80
CA VAL A 93 28.29 -4.84 13.18
C VAL A 93 28.54 -5.99 14.16
N LYS A 94 29.27 -5.75 15.26
CA LYS A 94 29.63 -6.81 16.23
C LYS A 94 28.43 -7.47 16.92
N GLY A 95 27.37 -6.70 17.17
CA GLY A 95 26.12 -7.18 17.79
C GLY A 95 25.11 -7.78 16.81
N SER A 96 25.45 -7.86 15.51
CA SER A 96 24.54 -8.39 14.48
C SER A 96 24.55 -9.92 14.41
N ASP A 97 23.41 -10.49 14.02
CA ASP A 97 23.36 -11.89 13.60
C ASP A 97 24.02 -12.01 12.21
N LYS A 98 25.22 -12.56 12.15
CA LYS A 98 26.04 -12.56 10.93
C LYS A 98 25.38 -13.30 9.75
N ALA A 99 24.64 -14.37 10.01
CA ALA A 99 24.04 -15.18 8.96
C ALA A 99 22.87 -14.41 8.33
N VAL A 100 21.94 -13.92 9.15
CA VAL A 100 20.79 -13.16 8.68
C VAL A 100 21.23 -11.81 8.11
N TYR A 101 22.25 -11.18 8.68
CA TYR A 101 22.78 -9.89 8.20
C TYR A 101 23.30 -9.97 6.75
N ILE A 102 23.91 -11.08 6.35
CA ILE A 102 24.39 -11.29 4.97
C ILE A 102 23.25 -11.77 4.05
N LEU A 103 22.34 -12.62 4.55
CA LEU A 103 21.26 -13.21 3.75
C LEU A 103 20.11 -12.23 3.48
N ALA A 104 19.81 -11.30 4.38
CA ALA A 104 18.67 -10.39 4.26
C ALA A 104 18.67 -9.54 2.97
N PRO A 105 19.79 -8.89 2.56
CA PRO A 105 19.84 -8.18 1.28
C PRO A 105 19.60 -9.09 0.06
N ILE A 106 20.11 -10.32 0.12
CA ILE A 106 19.95 -11.32 -0.97
C ILE A 106 18.47 -11.72 -1.08
N LEU A 107 17.82 -11.92 0.07
CA LEU A 107 16.40 -12.25 0.14
C LEU A 107 15.50 -11.09 -0.33
N ALA A 108 15.92 -9.84 -0.19
CA ALA A 108 15.21 -8.70 -0.76
C ALA A 108 15.41 -8.58 -2.28
N ALA A 109 16.64 -8.80 -2.75
CA ALA A 109 17.01 -8.58 -4.15
C ALA A 109 16.51 -9.69 -5.10
N ILE A 110 16.65 -10.97 -4.74
CA ILE A 110 16.28 -12.10 -5.63
C ILE A 110 14.81 -12.03 -6.06
N PRO A 111 13.83 -11.87 -5.15
CA PRO A 111 12.43 -11.79 -5.53
C PRO A 111 12.15 -10.59 -6.44
N ALA A 112 12.80 -9.45 -6.20
CA ALA A 112 12.64 -8.26 -7.02
C ALA A 112 13.00 -8.53 -8.50
N PHE A 113 14.06 -9.31 -8.76
CA PHE A 113 14.43 -9.74 -10.12
C PHE A 113 13.52 -10.83 -10.68
N MET A 114 13.01 -11.73 -9.84
CA MET A 114 12.16 -12.85 -10.27
C MET A 114 10.84 -12.38 -10.91
N ALA A 115 10.26 -11.28 -10.42
CA ALA A 115 8.98 -10.78 -10.89
C ALA A 115 8.97 -10.38 -12.39
N ILE A 116 10.10 -9.99 -12.97
CA ILE A 116 10.19 -9.62 -14.40
C ILE A 116 9.97 -10.81 -15.34
N ALA A 117 10.19 -12.03 -14.86
CA ALA A 117 10.14 -13.24 -15.68
C ALA A 117 8.78 -13.44 -16.36
N VAL A 118 7.71 -12.95 -15.71
CA VAL A 118 6.33 -13.19 -16.14
C VAL A 118 5.69 -11.93 -16.75
N ILE A 119 6.47 -10.89 -17.06
CA ILE A 119 5.91 -9.66 -17.66
C ILE A 119 5.98 -9.74 -19.20
N PRO A 120 4.84 -9.59 -19.92
CA PRO A 120 4.81 -9.60 -21.37
C PRO A 120 5.25 -8.26 -21.96
N PHE A 121 6.37 -8.24 -22.71
CA PHE A 121 6.83 -7.04 -23.43
C PHE A 121 6.31 -6.94 -24.86
N GLY A 122 5.67 -7.99 -25.38
CA GLY A 122 5.15 -8.02 -26.73
C GLY A 122 4.13 -9.14 -26.95
N PRO A 123 3.46 -9.15 -28.11
CA PRO A 123 2.46 -10.16 -28.47
C PRO A 123 3.05 -11.56 -28.49
N ALA A 124 2.30 -12.54 -28.00
CA ALA A 124 2.64 -13.95 -28.11
C ALA A 124 2.80 -14.37 -29.59
N GLY A 125 1.94 -13.87 -30.49
CA GLY A 125 1.96 -14.23 -31.91
C GLY A 125 2.98 -13.47 -32.80
N ASN A 126 3.69 -12.46 -32.30
CA ASN A 126 4.74 -11.76 -33.07
C ASN A 126 6.12 -12.23 -32.62
N GLU A 127 6.47 -13.45 -33.03
CA GLU A 127 7.77 -14.05 -32.74
C GLU A 127 8.90 -13.23 -33.38
N ILE A 128 9.79 -12.65 -32.57
CA ILE A 128 11.03 -12.10 -33.10
C ILE A 128 11.97 -13.27 -33.38
N SER A 129 12.59 -13.28 -34.55
CA SER A 129 13.69 -14.19 -34.84
C SER A 129 14.95 -13.72 -34.12
N ILE A 130 15.29 -14.36 -33.01
CA ILE A 130 16.61 -14.22 -32.37
C ILE A 130 17.47 -15.35 -32.93
N PHE A 131 18.52 -15.02 -33.70
CA PHE A 131 19.44 -16.00 -34.31
C PHE A 131 18.76 -17.16 -35.08
N GLY A 132 17.64 -16.88 -35.75
CA GLY A 132 16.88 -17.88 -36.53
C GLY A 132 15.84 -18.67 -35.73
N THR A 133 15.81 -18.55 -34.40
CA THR A 133 14.73 -19.09 -33.55
C THR A 133 13.67 -18.04 -33.25
N ARG A 134 12.42 -18.36 -33.57
CA ARG A 134 11.25 -17.51 -33.34
C ARG A 134 10.82 -17.62 -31.89
N THR A 135 10.86 -16.51 -31.15
CA THR A 135 10.51 -16.51 -29.72
C THR A 135 9.65 -15.34 -29.29
N THR A 136 8.82 -15.57 -28.28
CA THR A 136 7.99 -14.55 -27.62
C THR A 136 8.84 -13.57 -26.81
N MET A 137 8.37 -12.31 -26.71
CA MET A 137 8.99 -11.26 -25.88
C MET A 137 8.61 -11.38 -24.40
N GLN A 138 8.59 -12.60 -23.90
CA GLN A 138 8.30 -12.95 -22.51
C GLN A 138 9.20 -14.12 -22.13
N LEU A 139 9.72 -14.12 -20.89
CA LEU A 139 10.63 -15.17 -20.45
C LEU A 139 9.87 -16.46 -20.13
N THR A 140 8.76 -16.35 -19.40
CA THR A 140 7.82 -17.46 -19.17
C THR A 140 6.42 -16.92 -18.89
N ASP A 141 5.40 -17.72 -19.16
CA ASP A 141 4.04 -17.44 -18.67
C ASP A 141 3.52 -18.65 -17.90
N LEU A 142 2.72 -18.37 -16.88
CA LEU A 142 2.15 -19.38 -15.99
C LEU A 142 0.64 -19.13 -15.89
N PRO A 143 -0.20 -20.17 -15.80
CA PRO A 143 -1.64 -19.99 -15.57
C PRO A 143 -1.93 -19.17 -14.31
N ILE A 144 -1.05 -19.26 -13.31
CA ILE A 144 -1.11 -18.54 -12.03
C ILE A 144 -0.11 -17.38 -11.94
N ALA A 145 0.27 -16.78 -13.08
CA ALA A 145 1.28 -15.73 -13.18
C ALA A 145 1.10 -14.58 -12.18
N ALA A 146 -0.12 -14.05 -12.05
CA ALA A 146 -0.37 -12.94 -11.15
C ALA A 146 -0.25 -13.32 -9.66
N LEU A 147 -0.56 -14.56 -9.29
CA LEU A 147 -0.35 -15.08 -7.93
C LEU A 147 1.14 -15.30 -7.64
N TYR A 148 1.91 -15.74 -8.63
CA TYR A 148 3.37 -15.83 -8.53
C TYR A 148 3.99 -14.47 -8.20
N ILE A 149 3.53 -13.40 -8.87
CA ILE A 149 4.01 -12.04 -8.61
C ILE A 149 3.71 -11.60 -7.17
N LEU A 150 2.50 -11.85 -6.67
CA LEU A 150 2.15 -11.56 -5.27
C LEU A 150 3.06 -12.33 -4.31
N ALA A 151 3.22 -13.65 -4.51
CA ALA A 151 4.04 -14.48 -3.63
C ALA A 151 5.52 -14.03 -3.60
N VAL A 152 6.07 -13.68 -4.76
CA VAL A 152 7.44 -13.15 -4.86
C VAL A 152 7.56 -11.78 -4.18
N GLY A 153 6.53 -10.93 -4.30
CA GLY A 153 6.41 -9.67 -3.56
C GLY A 153 6.48 -9.88 -2.05
N SER A 154 5.64 -10.76 -1.49
CA SER A 154 5.61 -11.06 -0.05
C SER A 154 6.96 -11.60 0.45
N VAL A 155 7.66 -12.43 -0.35
CA VAL A 155 9.00 -12.93 0.01
C VAL A 155 10.02 -11.79 0.09
N GLY A 156 9.93 -10.80 -0.80
CA GLY A 156 10.80 -9.62 -0.77
C GLY A 156 10.67 -8.80 0.52
N VAL A 157 9.44 -8.67 1.04
CA VAL A 157 9.14 -7.97 2.31
C VAL A 157 9.93 -8.57 3.48
N TYR A 158 10.04 -9.89 3.55
CA TYR A 158 10.81 -10.56 4.60
C TYR A 158 12.28 -10.14 4.62
N GLY A 159 12.88 -9.86 3.46
CA GLY A 159 14.26 -9.37 3.37
C GLY A 159 14.47 -8.07 4.14
N PHE A 160 13.54 -7.11 4.01
CA PHE A 160 13.63 -5.82 4.72
C PHE A 160 13.46 -5.96 6.24
N VAL A 161 12.55 -6.84 6.68
CA VAL A 161 12.30 -7.08 8.12
C VAL A 161 13.48 -7.78 8.77
N LEU A 162 14.01 -8.81 8.12
CA LEU A 162 15.20 -9.52 8.58
C LEU A 162 16.43 -8.62 8.60
N GLY A 163 16.53 -7.65 7.68
CA GLY A 163 17.55 -6.60 7.72
C GLY A 163 17.46 -5.75 9.00
N GLY A 164 16.27 -5.29 9.35
CA GLY A 164 16.03 -4.55 10.59
C GLY A 164 16.32 -5.36 11.85
N TRP A 165 15.94 -6.64 11.87
CA TRP A 165 16.19 -7.55 13.01
C TRP A 165 17.67 -7.90 13.16
N SER A 166 18.33 -8.30 12.08
CA SER A 166 19.72 -8.77 12.11
C SER A 166 20.73 -7.71 12.52
N SER A 167 20.36 -6.43 12.40
CA SER A 167 21.14 -5.26 12.82
C SER A 167 21.51 -5.26 14.31
N GLY A 168 20.78 -5.99 15.17
CA GLY A 168 21.13 -6.14 16.60
C GLY A 168 20.86 -4.89 17.46
N SER A 169 20.07 -3.94 16.95
CA SER A 169 19.65 -2.72 17.63
C SER A 169 18.13 -2.59 17.63
N THR A 170 17.55 -2.05 18.71
CA THR A 170 16.10 -1.92 18.88
C THR A 170 15.47 -0.89 17.94
N TYR A 171 16.22 0.15 17.54
CA TYR A 171 15.70 1.20 16.67
C TYR A 171 15.49 0.73 15.21
N PRO A 172 16.48 0.09 14.54
CA PRO A 172 16.27 -0.54 13.23
C PRO A 172 15.18 -1.59 13.22
N LEU A 173 15.06 -2.37 14.31
CA LEU A 173 14.02 -3.38 14.45
C LEU A 173 12.63 -2.74 14.43
N LEU A 174 12.43 -1.64 15.16
CA LEU A 174 11.14 -0.97 15.22
C LEU A 174 10.76 -0.33 13.88
N GLY A 175 11.73 0.23 13.15
CA GLY A 175 11.54 0.68 11.76
C GLY A 175 11.16 -0.47 10.82
N GLY A 176 11.84 -1.62 10.92
CA GLY A 176 11.57 -2.82 10.14
C GLY A 176 10.18 -3.43 10.40
N ILE A 177 9.72 -3.47 11.65
CA ILE A 177 8.38 -3.98 12.00
C ILE A 177 7.27 -3.06 11.44
N ARG A 178 7.45 -1.74 11.49
CA ARG A 178 6.49 -0.79 10.91
C ARG A 178 6.41 -0.93 9.40
N SER A 179 7.56 -1.04 8.75
CA SER A 179 7.67 -1.32 7.32
C SER A 179 6.92 -2.60 6.93
N CYS A 180 7.14 -3.69 7.67
CA CYS A 180 6.43 -4.96 7.50
C CYS A 180 4.91 -4.80 7.58
N ALA A 181 4.42 -4.18 8.66
CA ALA A 181 3.00 -4.00 8.90
C ALA A 181 2.35 -3.14 7.80
N GLN A 182 3.08 -2.14 7.28
CA GLN A 182 2.65 -1.37 6.13
C GLN A 182 2.54 -2.23 4.87
N MET A 183 3.63 -2.85 4.42
CA MET A 183 3.66 -3.59 3.17
C MET A 183 2.56 -4.67 3.16
N ILE A 184 2.47 -5.49 4.21
CA ILE A 184 1.42 -6.53 4.34
C ILE A 184 0.01 -5.94 4.26
N SER A 185 -0.25 -4.80 4.91
CA SER A 185 -1.59 -4.19 4.92
C SER A 185 -2.01 -3.71 3.52
N TYR A 186 -1.06 -3.18 2.75
CA TYR A 186 -1.31 -2.67 1.40
C TYR A 186 -1.30 -3.78 0.35
N GLU A 187 -0.58 -4.86 0.59
CA GLU A 187 -0.59 -6.08 -0.22
C GLU A 187 -1.97 -6.75 -0.24
N ILE A 188 -2.67 -6.81 0.90
CA ILE A 188 -4.05 -7.33 0.98
C ILE A 188 -5.00 -6.50 0.10
N ALA A 189 -4.91 -5.17 0.18
CA ALA A 189 -5.73 -4.28 -0.64
C ALA A 189 -5.39 -4.39 -2.14
N MET A 190 -4.11 -4.56 -2.46
CA MET A 190 -3.61 -4.80 -3.83
C MET A 190 -4.17 -6.12 -4.40
N GLY A 191 -4.11 -7.20 -3.63
CA GLY A 191 -4.66 -8.51 -4.02
C GLY A 191 -6.18 -8.46 -4.28
N ALA A 192 -6.93 -7.73 -3.46
CA ALA A 192 -8.36 -7.51 -3.69
C ALA A 192 -8.64 -6.71 -4.98
N ALA A 193 -7.79 -5.74 -5.33
CA ALA A 193 -7.88 -5.02 -6.60
C ALA A 193 -7.62 -5.96 -7.80
N PHE A 194 -6.65 -6.88 -7.68
CA PHE A 194 -6.36 -7.89 -8.71
C PHE A 194 -7.50 -8.88 -8.92
N ALA A 195 -8.19 -9.30 -7.85
CA ALA A 195 -9.32 -10.21 -7.96
C ALA A 195 -10.41 -9.67 -8.91
N SER A 196 -10.63 -8.35 -8.93
CA SER A 196 -11.60 -7.72 -9.86
C SER A 196 -11.15 -7.85 -11.32
N VAL A 197 -9.84 -7.75 -11.57
CA VAL A 197 -9.24 -7.92 -12.89
C VAL A 197 -9.39 -9.37 -13.36
N PHE A 198 -9.09 -10.35 -12.50
CA PHE A 198 -9.19 -11.77 -12.82
C PHE A 198 -10.62 -12.21 -13.14
N LEU A 199 -11.62 -11.67 -12.44
CA LEU A 199 -13.03 -11.93 -12.73
C LEU A 199 -13.44 -11.40 -14.12
N TYR A 200 -12.83 -10.32 -14.58
CA TYR A 200 -13.14 -9.74 -15.88
C TYR A 200 -12.39 -10.43 -17.03
N SER A 201 -11.09 -10.70 -16.85
CA SER A 201 -10.25 -11.42 -17.84
C SER A 201 -10.61 -12.90 -17.95
N GLY A 202 -11.12 -13.52 -16.88
CA GLY A 202 -11.35 -14.96 -16.82
C GLY A 202 -10.07 -15.80 -16.68
N SER A 203 -8.93 -15.17 -16.43
CA SER A 203 -7.61 -15.79 -16.32
C SER A 203 -6.69 -15.01 -15.37
N MET A 204 -5.71 -15.71 -14.80
CA MET A 204 -4.62 -15.14 -14.00
C MET A 204 -3.26 -15.12 -14.74
N SER A 205 -3.21 -15.58 -15.99
CA SER A 205 -2.03 -15.49 -16.87
C SER A 205 -1.86 -14.04 -17.34
N THR A 206 -0.61 -13.57 -17.40
CA THR A 206 -0.34 -12.16 -17.76
C THR A 206 -0.54 -11.89 -19.25
N SER A 207 -0.22 -12.85 -20.11
CA SER A 207 -0.37 -12.71 -21.55
C SER A 207 -1.85 -12.65 -21.94
N THR A 208 -2.65 -13.59 -21.43
CA THR A 208 -4.09 -13.68 -21.66
C THR A 208 -4.84 -12.47 -21.09
N ILE A 209 -4.42 -11.92 -19.94
CA ILE A 209 -4.97 -10.66 -19.40
C ILE A 209 -4.75 -9.51 -20.39
N VAL A 210 -3.55 -9.37 -20.95
CA VAL A 210 -3.25 -8.30 -21.93
C VAL A 210 -4.03 -8.50 -23.24
N GLU A 211 -4.25 -9.74 -23.65
CA GLU A 211 -5.07 -10.07 -24.82
C GLU A 211 -6.56 -9.76 -24.59
N ALA A 212 -7.09 -10.05 -23.40
CA ALA A 212 -8.46 -9.72 -23.01
C ALA A 212 -8.72 -8.20 -22.97
N GLN A 213 -7.67 -7.38 -22.87
CA GLN A 213 -7.72 -5.92 -22.97
C GLN A 213 -7.76 -5.38 -24.41
N ALA A 214 -8.03 -6.24 -25.40
CA ALA A 214 -8.03 -5.86 -26.81
C ALA A 214 -9.08 -4.81 -27.17
N ASP A 215 -10.29 -4.96 -26.62
CA ASP A 215 -11.42 -4.07 -26.90
C ASP A 215 -11.34 -2.79 -26.06
N ARG A 216 -11.17 -2.93 -24.74
CA ARG A 216 -11.09 -1.80 -23.80
C ARG A 216 -10.08 -2.06 -22.71
N TRP A 217 -9.35 -1.01 -22.33
CA TRP A 217 -8.44 -1.05 -21.21
C TRP A 217 -9.17 -1.14 -19.88
N TYR A 218 -8.61 -1.89 -18.94
CA TYR A 218 -9.23 -2.07 -17.63
C TYR A 218 -9.19 -0.83 -16.75
N ILE A 219 -8.38 0.18 -17.08
CA ILE A 219 -8.50 1.50 -16.45
C ILE A 219 -9.90 2.12 -16.61
N ILE A 220 -10.56 1.90 -17.76
CA ILE A 220 -11.89 2.45 -18.05
C ILE A 220 -12.98 1.57 -17.43
N LEU A 221 -12.80 0.25 -17.49
CA LEU A 221 -13.79 -0.71 -17.00
C LEU A 221 -13.77 -0.90 -15.48
N LEU A 222 -12.58 -0.83 -14.88
CA LEU A 222 -12.33 -1.05 -13.45
C LEU A 222 -11.61 0.16 -12.82
N PRO A 223 -12.17 1.38 -12.90
CA PRO A 223 -11.50 2.59 -12.43
C PRO A 223 -11.26 2.56 -10.92
N VAL A 224 -12.16 1.95 -10.14
CA VAL A 224 -12.00 1.83 -8.68
C VAL A 224 -10.85 0.88 -8.35
N SER A 225 -10.77 -0.28 -9.00
CA SER A 225 -9.64 -1.21 -8.83
C SER A 225 -8.31 -0.55 -9.22
N PHE A 226 -8.30 0.22 -10.31
CA PHE A 226 -7.11 0.97 -10.72
C PHE A 226 -6.71 2.01 -9.67
N LEU A 227 -7.64 2.83 -9.17
CA LEU A 227 -7.34 3.83 -8.14
C LEU A 227 -6.83 3.20 -6.85
N ILE A 228 -7.43 2.10 -6.41
CA ILE A 228 -6.95 1.35 -5.24
C ILE A 228 -5.53 0.84 -5.51
N TYR A 229 -5.30 0.24 -6.68
CA TYR A 229 -3.98 -0.23 -7.08
C TYR A 229 -2.94 0.90 -7.09
N MET A 230 -3.28 2.08 -7.62
CA MET A 230 -2.39 3.24 -7.65
C MET A 230 -1.99 3.71 -6.25
N VAL A 231 -2.89 3.62 -5.26
CA VAL A 231 -2.56 3.94 -3.87
C VAL A 231 -1.74 2.81 -3.23
N THR A 232 -2.10 1.55 -3.48
CA THR A 232 -1.42 0.40 -2.87
C THR A 232 -0.02 0.17 -3.41
N MET A 233 0.22 0.40 -4.70
CA MET A 233 1.56 0.28 -5.29
C MET A 233 2.55 1.30 -4.69
N VAL A 234 2.06 2.47 -4.26
CA VAL A 234 2.90 3.46 -3.56
C VAL A 234 3.21 3.00 -2.14
N GLY A 235 2.23 2.41 -1.45
CA GLY A 235 2.41 1.85 -0.12
C GLY A 235 3.38 0.66 -0.11
N GLU A 236 3.31 -0.18 -1.13
CA GLU A 236 4.16 -1.37 -1.29
C GLU A 236 5.59 -0.99 -1.65
N ALA A 237 5.77 -0.06 -2.60
CA ALA A 237 7.11 0.41 -2.99
C ALA A 237 7.82 1.21 -1.88
N SER A 238 7.14 1.51 -0.76
CA SER A 238 7.70 2.23 0.39
C SER A 238 8.34 3.57 0.01
N ARG A 239 7.78 4.26 -1.00
CA ARG A 239 8.26 5.57 -1.48
C ARG A 239 7.44 6.70 -0.92
N ALA A 240 8.05 7.89 -0.81
CA ALA A 240 7.35 9.10 -0.39
C ALA A 240 6.12 9.33 -1.29
N PRO A 241 4.93 9.60 -0.72
CA PRO A 241 4.63 10.02 0.66
C PRO A 241 4.51 8.91 1.72
N PHE A 242 4.67 7.63 1.34
CA PHE A 242 4.49 6.44 2.19
C PHE A 242 5.83 5.74 2.50
N ASP A 243 6.86 6.52 2.85
CA ASP A 243 8.25 6.10 3.07
C ASP A 243 8.59 5.78 4.54
N MET A 244 7.72 5.07 5.26
CA MET A 244 7.98 4.67 6.67
C MET A 244 9.34 4.00 6.92
N PRO A 245 9.89 3.18 6.01
CA PRO A 245 11.17 2.52 6.25
C PRO A 245 12.38 3.48 6.12
N GLU A 246 12.24 4.57 5.37
CA GLU A 246 13.32 5.54 5.09
C GLU A 246 13.16 6.86 5.88
N SER A 247 11.99 7.09 6.50
CA SER A 247 11.62 8.39 7.08
C SER A 247 12.59 8.86 8.16
N GLU A 248 13.54 9.71 7.74
CA GLU A 248 14.55 10.36 8.59
C GLU A 248 13.94 11.23 9.71
N GLY A 249 12.71 11.70 9.51
CA GLY A 249 11.97 12.56 10.43
C GLY A 249 11.06 11.80 11.39
N ASP A 250 10.93 10.48 11.22
CA ASP A 250 10.26 9.60 12.18
C ASP A 250 11.33 8.74 12.89
N LEU A 251 10.93 7.62 13.47
CA LEU A 251 11.84 6.64 14.06
C LEU A 251 12.84 6.12 13.02
N VAL A 252 14.10 5.94 13.46
CA VAL A 252 15.29 5.48 12.72
C VAL A 252 14.99 4.52 11.55
N GLY A 253 15.59 4.80 10.38
CA GLY A 253 15.29 4.19 9.08
C GLY A 253 15.65 2.72 8.86
N GLY A 254 15.15 1.81 9.71
CA GLY A 254 15.13 0.37 9.48
C GLY A 254 16.47 -0.22 9.03
N PHE A 255 16.47 -0.88 7.86
CA PHE A 255 17.65 -1.53 7.27
C PHE A 255 18.72 -0.56 6.74
N ASN A 256 18.48 0.75 6.74
CA ASN A 256 19.43 1.72 6.18
C ASN A 256 20.56 2.12 7.15
N THR A 257 20.44 1.82 8.44
CA THR A 257 21.32 2.44 9.45
C THR A 257 22.59 1.68 9.72
N GLU A 258 22.53 0.35 9.76
CA GLU A 258 23.68 -0.49 10.10
C GLU A 258 24.42 -1.01 8.86
N TYR A 259 23.75 -1.06 7.70
CA TYR A 259 24.29 -1.60 6.47
C TYR A 259 25.20 -0.62 5.74
N SER A 260 26.36 -1.11 5.28
CA SER A 260 27.33 -0.36 4.46
C SER A 260 27.54 -1.02 3.08
N SER A 261 28.22 -0.29 2.19
CA SER A 261 28.78 -0.80 0.93
C SER A 261 27.73 -1.52 0.06
N ILE A 262 28.08 -2.71 -0.44
CA ILE A 262 27.26 -3.52 -1.35
C ILE A 262 25.98 -4.04 -0.71
N LYS A 263 25.98 -4.33 0.60
CA LYS A 263 24.78 -4.85 1.28
C LYS A 263 23.69 -3.78 1.37
N PHE A 264 24.08 -2.55 1.71
CA PHE A 264 23.19 -1.39 1.61
C PHE A 264 22.72 -1.16 0.16
N ALA A 265 23.64 -1.24 -0.80
CA ALA A 265 23.31 -1.05 -2.21
C ALA A 265 22.28 -2.07 -2.69
N MET A 266 22.34 -3.33 -2.24
CA MET A 266 21.38 -4.37 -2.60
C MET A 266 19.96 -4.07 -2.09
N PHE A 267 19.80 -3.55 -0.87
CA PHE A 267 18.47 -3.14 -0.37
C PHE A 267 17.89 -1.98 -1.17
N MET A 268 18.68 -0.93 -1.39
CA MET A 268 18.23 0.20 -2.21
C MET A 268 17.92 -0.24 -3.63
N LEU A 269 18.76 -1.09 -4.22
CA LEU A 269 18.52 -1.65 -5.54
C LEU A 269 17.22 -2.46 -5.58
N ALA A 270 16.96 -3.30 -4.58
CA ALA A 270 15.73 -4.08 -4.47
C ALA A 270 14.49 -3.17 -4.41
N GLU A 271 14.52 -2.09 -3.63
CA GLU A 271 13.42 -1.11 -3.54
C GLU A 271 13.16 -0.44 -4.90
N TYR A 272 14.21 0.02 -5.60
CA TYR A 272 14.04 0.61 -6.93
C TYR A 272 13.56 -0.39 -7.98
N ILE A 273 14.06 -1.63 -7.94
CA ILE A 273 13.55 -2.70 -8.81
C ILE A 273 12.08 -2.94 -8.51
N HIS A 274 11.71 -3.02 -7.23
CA HIS A 274 10.33 -3.26 -6.83
C HIS A 274 9.40 -2.15 -7.31
N MET A 275 9.82 -0.87 -7.22
CA MET A 275 9.09 0.27 -7.79
C MET A 275 8.87 0.13 -9.31
N VAL A 276 9.89 -0.31 -10.05
CA VAL A 276 9.77 -0.58 -11.49
C VAL A 276 8.80 -1.74 -11.72
N THR A 277 8.92 -2.83 -10.96
CA THR A 277 8.06 -4.02 -11.05
C THR A 277 6.58 -3.69 -10.79
N VAL A 278 6.23 -2.98 -9.73
CA VAL A 278 4.84 -2.57 -9.47
C VAL A 278 4.31 -1.64 -10.56
N SER A 279 5.16 -0.79 -11.13
CA SER A 279 4.78 0.01 -12.30
C SER A 279 4.49 -0.88 -13.52
N MET A 280 5.34 -1.88 -13.79
CA MET A 280 5.14 -2.83 -14.88
C MET A 280 3.84 -3.62 -14.71
N ILE A 281 3.51 -4.02 -13.48
CA ILE A 281 2.25 -4.72 -13.16
C ILE A 281 1.03 -3.81 -13.40
N ALA A 282 1.10 -2.51 -13.06
CA ALA A 282 0.04 -1.58 -13.43
C ALA A 282 -0.14 -1.48 -14.96
N VAL A 283 0.97 -1.47 -15.71
CA VAL A 283 0.92 -1.44 -17.18
C VAL A 283 0.25 -2.69 -17.74
N THR A 284 0.64 -3.87 -17.26
CA THR A 284 0.09 -5.15 -17.73
C THR A 284 -1.36 -5.35 -17.35
N LEU A 285 -1.74 -5.06 -16.10
CA LEU A 285 -3.08 -5.36 -15.60
C LEU A 285 -4.12 -4.29 -15.93
N PHE A 286 -3.75 -3.02 -16.06
CA PHE A 286 -4.74 -1.93 -16.23
C PHE A 286 -4.62 -1.15 -17.53
N LEU A 287 -3.39 -0.96 -18.04
CA LEU A 287 -3.11 -0.07 -19.18
C LEU A 287 -2.92 -0.81 -20.51
N GLY A 288 -3.39 -2.06 -20.65
CA GLY A 288 -3.33 -2.76 -21.93
C GLY A 288 -1.95 -3.33 -22.27
N GLY A 289 -1.02 -3.44 -21.30
CA GLY A 289 0.32 -4.00 -21.50
C GLY A 289 1.08 -3.32 -22.63
N TRP A 290 1.56 -4.12 -23.57
CA TRP A 290 2.32 -3.69 -24.75
C TRP A 290 1.45 -3.09 -25.87
N ARG A 291 0.12 -3.15 -25.78
CA ARG A 291 -0.79 -2.66 -26.85
C ARG A 291 -0.77 -1.13 -26.94
N ALA A 292 -0.89 -0.59 -28.15
CA ALA A 292 -0.94 0.87 -28.34
C ALA A 292 -2.17 1.52 -27.66
N PRO A 293 -2.06 2.77 -27.16
CA PRO A 293 -3.19 3.56 -26.67
C PRO A 293 -4.28 3.80 -27.71
N PHE A 294 -5.55 3.75 -27.28
CA PHE A 294 -6.68 4.25 -28.08
C PHE A 294 -6.54 5.78 -28.18
N PRO A 295 -6.21 6.38 -29.35
CA PRO A 295 -6.70 6.10 -30.71
C PRO A 295 -5.63 5.62 -31.73
N VAL A 296 -4.36 5.48 -31.33
CA VAL A 296 -3.25 5.12 -32.22
C VAL A 296 -3.42 3.72 -32.80
N SER A 297 -4.00 2.80 -32.02
CA SER A 297 -4.36 1.45 -32.49
C SER A 297 -5.45 1.43 -33.56
N ALA A 298 -6.29 2.47 -33.65
CA ALA A 298 -7.37 2.56 -34.64
C ALA A 298 -6.92 3.27 -35.93
N PHE A 299 -5.95 4.18 -35.85
CA PHE A 299 -5.41 4.90 -37.02
C PHE A 299 -4.19 4.23 -37.64
N TRP A 300 -3.48 3.37 -36.91
CA TRP A 300 -2.27 2.70 -37.40
C TRP A 300 -2.28 1.20 -37.10
N GLU A 301 -2.65 0.40 -38.10
CA GLU A 301 -2.67 -1.08 -38.01
C GLU A 301 -1.29 -1.67 -37.69
N GLY A 302 -0.20 -0.99 -38.06
CA GLY A 302 1.18 -1.38 -37.78
C GLY A 302 1.68 -1.09 -36.35
N ALA A 303 0.92 -0.38 -35.52
CA ALA A 303 1.38 0.08 -34.21
C ALA A 303 1.65 -1.06 -33.20
N ASN A 304 1.13 -2.26 -33.46
CA ASN A 304 1.26 -3.45 -32.60
C ASN A 304 2.20 -4.52 -33.18
N HIS A 305 2.91 -4.24 -34.28
CA HIS A 305 3.82 -5.18 -34.92
C HIS A 305 5.30 -4.83 -34.72
N GLY A 306 6.17 -5.85 -34.74
CA GLY A 306 7.62 -5.67 -34.61
C GLY A 306 8.05 -5.20 -33.21
N TRP A 307 8.91 -4.18 -33.15
CA TRP A 307 9.48 -3.64 -31.90
C TRP A 307 8.64 -2.53 -31.25
N TRP A 308 7.57 -2.07 -31.91
CA TRP A 308 6.67 -1.03 -31.39
C TRP A 308 5.97 -1.39 -30.06
N PRO A 309 5.51 -2.64 -29.83
CA PRO A 309 4.93 -3.05 -28.54
C PRO A 309 5.82 -2.77 -27.33
N MET A 310 7.13 -3.03 -27.47
CA MET A 310 8.10 -2.77 -26.41
C MET A 310 8.25 -1.27 -26.12
N LEU A 311 8.18 -0.43 -27.16
CA LEU A 311 8.24 1.02 -27.01
C LEU A 311 6.99 1.56 -26.29
N TRP A 312 5.80 1.07 -26.62
CA TRP A 312 4.57 1.45 -25.92
C TRP A 312 4.60 1.02 -24.45
N PHE A 313 5.06 -0.20 -24.18
CA PHE A 313 5.24 -0.69 -22.83
C PHE A 313 6.19 0.21 -22.04
N PHE A 314 7.36 0.51 -22.62
CA PHE A 314 8.36 1.38 -22.00
C PHE A 314 7.85 2.80 -21.75
N LEU A 315 7.09 3.37 -22.70
CA LEU A 315 6.53 4.72 -22.55
C LEU A 315 5.50 4.78 -21.41
N LYS A 316 4.63 3.77 -21.29
CA LYS A 316 3.68 3.68 -20.17
C LYS A 316 4.39 3.45 -18.84
N LEU A 317 5.41 2.58 -18.83
CA LEU A 317 6.25 2.35 -17.66
C LEU A 317 6.90 3.67 -17.21
N GLN A 318 7.46 4.43 -18.14
CA GLN A 318 8.10 5.71 -17.84
C GLN A 318 7.10 6.75 -17.32
N ALA A 319 5.85 6.73 -17.81
CA ALA A 319 4.79 7.59 -17.31
C ALA A 319 4.43 7.26 -15.85
N LEU A 320 4.36 5.98 -15.48
CA LEU A 320 4.12 5.57 -14.08
C LEU A 320 5.32 5.86 -13.17
N ILE A 321 6.54 5.66 -13.64
CA ILE A 321 7.75 6.06 -12.90
C ILE A 321 7.76 7.58 -12.71
N PHE A 322 7.39 8.36 -13.74
CA PHE A 322 7.24 9.81 -13.60
C PHE A 322 6.15 10.17 -12.59
N PHE A 323 5.03 9.45 -12.56
CA PHE A 323 4.00 9.62 -11.55
C PHE A 323 4.54 9.39 -10.13
N PHE A 324 5.32 8.34 -9.88
CA PHE A 324 5.99 8.12 -8.59
C PHE A 324 6.88 9.31 -8.18
N ILE A 325 7.70 9.80 -9.11
CA ILE A 325 8.59 10.93 -8.86
C ILE A 325 7.79 12.22 -8.61
N TRP A 326 6.71 12.41 -9.34
CA TRP A 326 5.83 13.56 -9.19
C TRP A 326 5.12 13.55 -7.83
N LEU A 327 4.63 12.39 -7.36
CA LEU A 327 4.07 12.24 -6.02
C LEU A 327 5.10 12.60 -4.95
N ARG A 328 6.33 12.08 -5.07
CA ARG A 328 7.44 12.41 -4.14
C ARG A 328 7.71 13.91 -4.08
N GLY A 329 7.66 14.60 -5.22
CA GLY A 329 7.94 16.04 -5.29
C GLY A 329 6.79 16.95 -4.85
N THR A 330 5.56 16.44 -4.75
CA THR A 330 4.34 17.25 -4.48
C THR A 330 3.71 17.01 -3.12
N LEU A 331 3.75 15.77 -2.62
CA LEU A 331 2.99 15.39 -1.42
C LEU A 331 3.89 15.39 -0.17
N PRO A 332 3.36 15.86 0.98
CA PRO A 332 4.04 15.72 2.26
C PRO A 332 4.00 14.25 2.72
N ARG A 333 4.98 13.87 3.56
CA ARG A 333 4.99 12.57 4.22
C ARG A 333 3.77 12.40 5.11
N VAL A 334 3.16 11.21 5.08
CA VAL A 334 2.00 10.87 5.91
C VAL A 334 2.47 10.18 7.18
N ARG A 335 1.74 10.30 8.29
CA ARG A 335 2.03 9.58 9.55
C ARG A 335 1.54 8.13 9.49
N TYR A 336 2.28 7.20 10.10
CA TYR A 336 1.95 5.77 10.13
C TYR A 336 0.50 5.46 10.53
N ASP A 337 -0.01 6.09 11.59
CA ASP A 337 -1.38 5.83 12.07
C ASP A 337 -2.44 6.23 11.04
N GLN A 338 -2.19 7.29 10.25
CA GLN A 338 -3.10 7.73 9.20
C GLN A 338 -3.02 6.79 8.01
N LEU A 339 -1.81 6.36 7.66
CA LEU A 339 -1.56 5.39 6.59
C LEU A 339 -2.24 4.05 6.88
N MET A 340 -2.14 3.55 8.11
CA MET A 340 -2.79 2.29 8.50
C MET A 340 -4.31 2.42 8.50
N LYS A 341 -4.85 3.57 8.96
CA LYS A 341 -6.28 3.85 8.88
C LYS A 341 -6.78 3.90 7.45
N LEU A 342 -6.02 4.48 6.51
CA LEU A 342 -6.38 4.52 5.10
C LEU A 342 -6.49 3.10 4.51
N GLY A 343 -5.48 2.25 4.73
CA GLY A 343 -5.49 0.87 4.28
C GLY A 343 -6.67 0.07 4.83
N TRP A 344 -6.78 0.02 6.17
CA TRP A 344 -7.75 -0.85 6.85
C TRP A 344 -9.18 -0.35 6.86
N LYS A 345 -9.41 0.97 6.95
CA LYS A 345 -10.77 1.52 7.03
C LYS A 345 -11.33 1.97 5.70
N VAL A 346 -10.49 2.22 4.70
CA VAL A 346 -10.94 2.76 3.40
C VAL A 346 -10.61 1.80 2.28
N LEU A 347 -9.34 1.50 2.02
CA LEU A 347 -8.94 0.74 0.83
C LEU A 347 -9.49 -0.68 0.82
N ILE A 348 -9.32 -1.44 1.91
CA ILE A 348 -9.79 -2.84 2.00
C ILE A 348 -11.32 -2.93 1.91
N PRO A 349 -12.11 -2.16 2.68
CA PRO A 349 -13.58 -2.23 2.55
C PRO A 349 -14.07 -1.82 1.17
N VAL A 350 -13.49 -0.76 0.57
CA VAL A 350 -13.89 -0.30 -0.77
C VAL A 350 -13.52 -1.32 -1.84
N SER A 351 -12.34 -1.97 -1.74
CA SER A 351 -11.93 -3.00 -2.71
C SER A 351 -12.85 -4.22 -2.66
N VAL A 352 -13.25 -4.67 -1.46
CA VAL A 352 -14.16 -5.80 -1.29
C VAL A 352 -15.56 -5.47 -1.82
N VAL A 353 -16.10 -4.30 -1.50
CA VAL A 353 -17.42 -3.87 -2.03
C VAL A 353 -17.39 -3.77 -3.55
N TRP A 354 -16.31 -3.20 -4.10
CA TRP A 354 -16.13 -3.12 -5.55
C TRP A 354 -16.00 -4.50 -6.21
N LEU A 355 -15.24 -5.41 -5.60
CA LEU A 355 -15.10 -6.78 -6.07
C LEU A 355 -16.47 -7.49 -6.13
N MET A 356 -17.28 -7.36 -5.09
CA MET A 356 -18.64 -7.92 -5.05
C MET A 356 -19.54 -7.33 -6.12
N LEU A 357 -19.43 -6.02 -6.38
CA LEU A 357 -20.14 -5.35 -7.47
C LEU A 357 -19.74 -5.93 -8.83
N VAL A 358 -18.43 -6.02 -9.12
CA VAL A 358 -17.90 -6.56 -10.38
C VAL A 358 -18.33 -8.02 -10.57
N ALA A 359 -18.26 -8.83 -9.51
CA ALA A 359 -18.72 -10.21 -9.51
C ALA A 359 -20.21 -10.31 -9.85
N THR A 360 -21.05 -9.46 -9.26
CA THR A 360 -22.50 -9.42 -9.50
C THR A 360 -22.81 -9.00 -10.94
N VAL A 361 -22.15 -7.95 -11.44
CA VAL A 361 -22.26 -7.52 -12.85
C VAL A 361 -21.91 -8.66 -13.79
N ARG A 362 -20.83 -9.42 -13.49
CA ARG A 362 -20.40 -10.52 -14.33
C ARG A 362 -21.36 -11.70 -14.29
N ALA A 363 -21.87 -12.06 -13.12
CA ALA A 363 -22.86 -13.12 -12.96
C ALA A 363 -24.13 -12.82 -13.77
N LEU A 364 -24.67 -11.59 -13.66
CA LEU A 364 -25.84 -11.16 -14.44
C LEU A 364 -25.56 -11.12 -15.94
N ARG A 365 -24.35 -10.75 -16.36
CA ARG A 365 -23.97 -10.79 -17.78
C ARG A 365 -23.90 -12.23 -18.30
N ASN A 366 -23.43 -13.18 -17.49
CA ASN A 366 -23.39 -14.60 -17.87
C ASN A 366 -24.80 -15.20 -18.01
N GLU A 367 -25.78 -14.73 -17.24
CA GLU A 367 -27.20 -15.12 -17.37
C GLU A 367 -27.92 -14.43 -18.54
N GLY A 368 -27.22 -13.64 -19.36
CA GLY A 368 -27.77 -13.05 -20.59
C GLY A 368 -28.62 -11.79 -20.39
N TYR A 369 -28.55 -11.15 -19.22
CA TYR A 369 -29.23 -9.85 -19.02
C TYR A 369 -28.59 -8.75 -19.85
N ASP A 370 -29.43 -7.92 -20.49
CA ASP A 370 -28.98 -6.75 -21.26
C ASP A 370 -28.21 -5.74 -20.39
N PHE A 371 -27.19 -5.10 -20.96
CA PHE A 371 -26.30 -4.17 -20.24
C PHE A 371 -27.07 -3.06 -19.53
N SER A 372 -28.13 -2.55 -20.17
CA SER A 372 -29.01 -1.52 -19.61
C SER A 372 -29.70 -1.99 -18.32
N ARG A 373 -30.14 -3.25 -18.27
CA ARG A 373 -30.79 -3.85 -17.10
C ARG A 373 -29.78 -4.12 -15.98
N ILE A 374 -28.57 -4.54 -16.33
CA ILE A 374 -27.49 -4.74 -15.35
C ILE A 374 -27.14 -3.41 -14.68
N VAL A 375 -26.99 -2.32 -15.45
CA VAL A 375 -26.72 -0.99 -14.91
C VAL A 375 -27.85 -0.51 -14.01
N LEU A 376 -29.11 -0.77 -14.37
CA LEU A 376 -30.26 -0.41 -13.54
C LEU A 376 -30.33 -1.21 -12.23
N TYR A 377 -30.09 -2.51 -12.25
CA TYR A 377 -30.10 -3.33 -11.03
C TYR A 377 -28.92 -3.01 -10.13
N VAL A 378 -27.71 -2.92 -10.67
CA VAL A 378 -26.50 -2.66 -9.90
C VAL A 378 -26.46 -1.21 -9.43
N GLY A 379 -26.76 -0.26 -10.31
CA GLY A 379 -26.89 1.15 -9.97
C GLY A 379 -28.02 1.42 -8.99
N GLY A 380 -29.19 0.79 -9.19
CA GLY A 380 -30.33 0.88 -8.28
C GLY A 380 -30.03 0.30 -6.89
N THR A 381 -29.33 -0.84 -6.82
CA THR A 381 -28.90 -1.44 -5.55
C THR A 381 -27.87 -0.57 -4.84
N LEU A 382 -26.91 0.00 -5.56
CA LEU A 382 -25.94 0.94 -5.01
C LEU A 382 -26.61 2.20 -4.42
N VAL A 383 -27.55 2.78 -5.16
CA VAL A 383 -28.31 3.96 -4.70
C VAL A 383 -29.16 3.60 -3.49
N ALA A 384 -29.82 2.44 -3.49
CA ALA A 384 -30.58 1.95 -2.34
C ALA A 384 -29.68 1.78 -1.10
N ILE A 385 -28.50 1.18 -1.26
CA ILE A 385 -27.52 1.03 -0.17
C ILE A 385 -27.05 2.40 0.33
N LEU A 386 -26.72 3.34 -0.57
CA LEU A 386 -26.31 4.69 -0.20
C LEU A 386 -27.43 5.45 0.54
N LEU A 387 -28.68 5.30 0.11
CA LEU A 387 -29.84 5.89 0.78
C LEU A 387 -30.06 5.26 2.16
N ILE A 388 -29.94 3.94 2.29
CA ILE A 388 -30.04 3.24 3.58
C ILE A 388 -28.93 3.72 4.52
N LEU A 389 -27.68 3.79 4.04
CA LEU A 389 -26.56 4.29 4.82
C LEU A 389 -26.79 5.75 5.25
N ARG A 390 -27.30 6.61 4.36
CA ARG A 390 -27.63 7.99 4.70
C ARG A 390 -28.75 8.12 5.73
N VAL A 391 -29.76 7.25 5.65
CA VAL A 391 -30.85 7.19 6.63
C VAL A 391 -30.30 6.71 7.98
N VAL A 392 -29.47 5.67 7.99
CA VAL A 392 -28.82 5.15 9.21
C VAL A 392 -27.93 6.20 9.85
N ASP A 393 -27.09 6.90 9.07
CA ASP A 393 -26.25 7.99 9.58
C ASP A 393 -27.09 9.14 10.11
N MET A 394 -28.18 9.51 9.43
CA MET A 394 -29.12 10.51 9.94
C MET A 394 -29.75 10.09 11.28
N TYR A 395 -30.09 8.81 11.46
CA TYR A 395 -30.59 8.30 12.74
C TYR A 395 -29.50 8.27 13.81
N ARG A 396 -28.27 7.89 13.48
CA ARG A 396 -27.12 7.91 14.39
C ARG A 396 -26.79 9.32 14.85
N ASP A 397 -26.74 10.29 13.92
CA ASP A 397 -26.52 11.70 14.21
C ASP A 397 -27.64 12.27 15.08
N ARG A 398 -28.90 11.94 14.80
CA ARG A 398 -30.02 12.34 15.66
C ARG A 398 -29.90 11.76 17.06
N ARG A 399 -29.52 10.49 17.18
CA ARG A 399 -29.35 9.84 18.48
C ARG A 399 -28.16 10.41 19.24
N ALA A 400 -27.07 10.73 18.56
CA ALA A 400 -25.90 11.39 19.13
C ALA A 400 -26.22 12.82 19.59
N ARG A 401 -27.00 13.57 18.81
CA ARG A 401 -27.50 14.90 19.21
C ARG A 401 -28.47 14.80 20.37
N ALA A 402 -29.37 13.82 20.39
CA ALA A 402 -30.28 13.57 21.50
C ALA A 402 -29.51 13.22 22.78
N ALA A 403 -28.52 12.32 22.70
CA ALA A 403 -27.65 11.99 23.81
C ALA A 403 -26.80 13.19 24.27
N ALA A 404 -26.34 14.04 23.35
CA ALA A 404 -25.62 15.27 23.70
C ALA A 404 -26.53 16.32 24.37
N LEU A 405 -27.80 16.41 23.94
CA LEU A 405 -28.81 17.25 24.58
C LEU A 405 -29.19 16.72 25.97
N GLU A 406 -29.32 15.40 26.12
CA GLU A 406 -29.55 14.75 27.42
C GLU A 406 -28.35 14.96 28.35
N ALA A 407 -27.12 14.84 27.86
CA ALA A 407 -25.89 15.12 28.62
C ALA A 407 -25.74 16.61 29.01
N GLN A 408 -26.30 17.54 28.23
CA GLN A 408 -26.38 18.96 28.60
C GLN A 408 -27.55 19.27 29.55
N ALA A 409 -28.57 18.41 29.57
CA ALA A 409 -29.73 18.54 30.46
C ALA A 409 -29.48 17.91 31.84
N GLU A 410 -28.48 17.03 31.97
CA GLU A 410 -27.97 16.65 33.28
C GLU A 410 -27.31 17.88 33.94
N PRO A 411 -27.76 18.29 35.15
CA PRO A 411 -27.11 19.38 35.85
C PRO A 411 -25.67 19.00 36.13
N GLU A 412 -24.71 19.83 35.67
CA GLU A 412 -23.29 19.61 35.96
C GLU A 412 -23.10 19.42 37.47
N PRO A 413 -22.40 18.37 37.91
CA PRO A 413 -22.13 18.18 39.33
C PRO A 413 -21.40 19.41 39.85
N ALA A 414 -21.89 19.97 40.96
CA ALA A 414 -21.31 21.15 41.58
C ALA A 414 -19.79 20.97 41.74
N PHE A 415 -19.02 21.91 41.20
CA PHE A 415 -17.56 21.86 41.25
C PHE A 415 -17.09 21.75 42.70
N ASP A 416 -16.52 20.60 43.05
CA ASP A 416 -15.89 20.35 44.35
C ASP A 416 -14.43 20.86 44.30
N PRO A 417 -14.12 22.01 44.94
CA PRO A 417 -12.78 22.58 44.90
C PRO A 417 -11.73 21.72 45.62
N MET A 418 -12.15 20.68 46.36
CA MET A 418 -11.31 19.86 47.24
C MET A 418 -11.24 18.38 46.83
N ALA A 419 -11.77 18.01 45.67
CA ALA A 419 -11.83 16.62 45.20
C ALA A 419 -10.45 15.90 45.14
N GLY A 420 -9.35 16.65 45.12
CA GLY A 420 -7.96 16.13 45.12
C GLY A 420 -7.10 16.51 46.34
N GLY A 421 -7.69 17.03 47.41
CA GLY A 421 -6.97 17.40 48.65
C GLY A 421 -6.18 18.72 48.59
N TYR A 422 -6.03 19.34 47.42
CA TYR A 422 -5.49 20.68 47.24
C TYR A 422 -6.48 21.55 46.45
N PRO A 423 -6.62 22.86 46.76
CA PRO A 423 -7.55 23.73 46.07
C PRO A 423 -7.15 23.91 44.60
N VAL A 424 -7.99 23.41 43.69
CA VAL A 424 -7.80 23.61 42.25
C VAL A 424 -8.66 24.82 41.80
N PRO A 425 -8.12 25.78 41.04
CA PRO A 425 -8.91 26.89 40.51
C PRO A 425 -9.97 26.41 39.50
N PRO A 426 -11.18 27.01 39.47
CA PRO A 426 -12.21 26.66 38.52
C PRO A 426 -11.79 26.99 37.08
N LEU A 427 -12.13 26.12 36.14
CA LEU A 427 -12.01 26.39 34.70
C LEU A 427 -13.06 27.43 34.25
N PRO A 428 -12.85 28.13 33.12
CA PRO A 428 -13.81 29.10 32.61
C PRO A 428 -15.20 28.48 32.42
N GLY A 429 -16.21 28.97 33.15
CA GLY A 429 -17.59 28.47 33.13
C GLY A 429 -18.06 27.79 34.42
N GLN A 430 -17.15 27.43 35.33
CA GLN A 430 -17.50 26.82 36.61
C GLN A 430 -17.70 27.86 37.72
N THR A 431 -18.75 27.69 38.53
CA THR A 431 -19.04 28.56 39.67
C THR A 431 -18.72 27.85 40.98
N LEU A 432 -18.10 28.57 41.92
CA LEU A 432 -17.81 28.02 43.24
C LEU A 432 -19.11 27.86 44.04
N PRO A 433 -19.28 26.77 44.80
CA PRO A 433 -20.39 26.66 45.73
C PRO A 433 -20.33 27.80 46.76
N PRO A 434 -21.48 28.35 47.18
CA PRO A 434 -21.52 29.48 48.12
C PRO A 434 -20.84 29.09 49.43
N VAL A 435 -19.75 29.79 49.78
CA VAL A 435 -19.00 29.55 51.02
C VAL A 435 -19.94 29.77 52.21
N PRO A 436 -20.07 28.82 53.15
CA PRO A 436 -20.85 29.03 54.37
C PRO A 436 -20.31 30.24 55.13
N ARG A 437 -21.12 31.31 55.25
CA ARG A 437 -20.73 32.48 56.04
C ARG A 437 -20.54 32.07 57.50
N ARG A 438 -19.30 32.09 57.97
CA ARG A 438 -18.97 31.94 59.39
C ARG A 438 -19.73 33.03 60.16
N ARG A 439 -20.59 32.64 61.11
CA ARG A 439 -21.31 33.58 61.97
C ARG A 439 -20.30 34.54 62.63
N PRO A 440 -20.55 35.86 62.63
CA PRO A 440 -19.65 36.82 63.25
C PRO A 440 -19.51 36.49 64.75
N ARG A 441 -18.27 36.40 65.21
CA ARG A 441 -17.91 36.18 66.62
C ARG A 441 -18.15 37.46 67.42
N ARG A 442 -19.41 37.84 67.61
CA ARG A 442 -19.78 38.92 68.52
C ARG A 442 -21.13 38.63 69.17
N GLU A 443 -21.07 37.72 70.13
CA GLU A 443 -21.85 37.74 71.38
C GLU A 443 -21.20 36.66 72.24
N ARG A 444 -20.14 37.05 72.96
CA ARG A 444 -19.75 36.30 74.15
C ARG A 444 -20.87 36.60 75.15
N GLU A 445 -21.78 35.65 75.34
CA GLU A 445 -22.64 35.66 76.52
C GLU A 445 -21.74 35.84 77.74
N LEU A 446 -22.01 36.89 78.51
CA LEU A 446 -21.42 37.13 79.81
C LEU A 446 -21.83 35.95 80.70
N VAL A 447 -20.89 35.05 80.96
CA VAL A 447 -21.03 34.05 82.02
C VAL A 447 -21.08 34.79 83.33
N VAL A 448 -22.30 35.08 83.81
CA VAL A 448 -22.56 35.53 85.16
C VAL A 448 -22.30 34.35 86.10
N SER A 449 -21.28 34.49 86.94
CA SER A 449 -21.03 33.58 88.05
C SER A 449 -22.11 33.79 89.12
N GLY A 450 -22.94 32.77 89.38
CA GLY A 450 -23.77 32.73 90.57
C GLY A 450 -25.12 32.04 90.37
N GLY A 451 -25.20 30.78 90.75
CA GLY A 451 -26.45 30.02 90.87
C GLY A 451 -26.14 28.52 91.04
N PRO A 452 -26.57 27.87 92.13
CA PRO A 452 -26.22 26.49 92.40
C PRO A 452 -27.14 25.59 91.56
N ASP A 453 -26.59 24.91 90.57
CA ASP A 453 -27.06 23.61 90.09
C ASP A 453 -26.15 23.14 88.94
N THR A 454 -25.05 22.49 89.31
CA THR A 454 -24.30 21.63 88.41
C THR A 454 -25.10 20.36 88.14
N GLN A 455 -25.38 20.05 86.87
CA GLN A 455 -25.55 18.66 86.41
C GLN A 455 -24.41 18.29 85.48
N SER A 456 -23.67 17.28 85.92
CA SER A 456 -22.72 16.48 85.17
C SER A 456 -23.46 15.52 84.24
N ASP A 457 -22.92 15.27 83.06
CA ASP A 457 -22.90 13.97 82.38
C ASP A 457 -21.80 14.09 81.29
N GLY A 458 -20.81 13.21 81.13
CA GLY A 458 -20.66 11.84 81.58
C GLY A 458 -20.11 11.03 80.40
N ASN A 459 -18.85 10.57 80.52
CA ASN A 459 -18.27 9.28 80.04
C ASN A 459 -18.50 8.83 78.56
N ALA A 460 -17.63 8.09 77.86
CA ALA A 460 -16.35 7.43 78.13
C ALA A 460 -15.80 6.88 76.78
N SER A 461 -14.49 6.57 76.76
CA SER A 461 -13.79 5.40 76.14
C SER A 461 -14.12 4.99 74.70
N ASP A 462 -13.19 4.66 73.79
CA ASP A 462 -11.91 3.93 73.86
C ASP A 462 -11.16 4.23 72.54
N GLY A 463 -9.82 4.37 72.46
CA GLY A 463 -8.84 3.26 72.47
C GLY A 463 -8.92 2.46 71.15
N LYS A 464 -7.91 2.27 70.30
CA LYS A 464 -6.45 2.24 70.46
C LYS A 464 -5.79 2.27 69.07
N GLU A 465 -4.56 2.76 69.07
CA GLU A 465 -3.52 2.57 68.06
C GLU A 465 -3.12 1.09 67.88
N ALA A 466 -2.59 0.77 66.69
CA ALA A 466 -1.43 -0.12 66.57
C ALA A 466 -0.74 0.13 65.21
N GLY A 467 0.50 0.61 65.25
CA GLY A 467 1.41 0.65 64.11
C GLY A 467 2.32 -0.59 64.05
N GLY A 468 3.16 -0.64 63.03
CA GLY A 468 4.40 -1.42 63.06
C GLY A 468 4.84 -2.04 61.73
N VAL A 469 6.04 -1.63 61.31
CA VAL A 469 6.94 -2.11 60.24
C VAL A 469 6.72 -1.54 58.84
#